data_AF-A0AAD5QQW5-F1
#
_entry.id   AF-A0AAD5QQW5-F1
#
_cell.length_a   1.000
_cell.length_b   1.000
_cell.length_c   1.000
_cell.angle_alpha   90.00
_cell.angle_beta   90.00
_cell.angle_gamma   90.00
#
_symmetry.space_group_name_H-M   'P 1'
#
loop_
_entity.id
_entity.type
_entity.pdbx_description
1 polymer ?
#
loop_
_entity_poly.entity_id
_entity_poly.type
_entity_poly.pdbx_seq_one_letter_code
_entity_poly.pdbx_strand_id
1 'polypeptide(L)'
;MSQRFADVLMAARVTQAQECLTRARGHSEWVALIDVDDRLTTTVSKTLAHYLQDISDQTIAEISIQQQWILRNETLPKKYVDKDQIDEWMPTRRYHNTSHVGPPGYAAKYIINPKKVPNIGILKN
;
A
#
# COMPACT_ATOMS: atom_id res chain seq x y z
N MET A 1 -3.00 -0.48 24.64
CA MET A 1 -3.96 -1.00 23.64
C MET A 1 -4.27 -2.44 24.02
N SER A 2 -5.55 -2.83 24.12
CA SER A 2 -5.94 -4.19 24.53
C SER A 2 -5.75 -5.18 23.38
N GLN A 3 -5.28 -6.41 23.65
CA GLN A 3 -5.13 -7.47 22.66
C GLN A 3 -6.41 -7.69 21.84
N ARG A 4 -7.58 -7.69 22.51
CA ARG A 4 -8.89 -7.83 21.87
C ARG A 4 -9.17 -6.77 20.82
N PHE A 5 -8.69 -5.54 21.04
CA PHE A 5 -8.89 -4.45 20.09
C PHE A 5 -8.04 -4.64 18.83
N ALA A 6 -6.79 -5.09 18.99
CA ALA A 6 -5.92 -5.42 17.86
C ALA A 6 -6.49 -6.59 17.03
N ASP A 7 -7.02 -7.61 17.70
CA ASP A 7 -7.62 -8.78 17.02
C ASP A 7 -8.83 -8.37 16.16
N VAL A 8 -9.71 -7.50 16.68
CA VAL A 8 -10.87 -6.99 15.94
C VAL A 8 -10.45 -6.17 14.73
N LEU A 9 -9.46 -5.29 14.90
CA LEU A 9 -8.93 -4.49 13.79
C LEU A 9 -8.33 -5.36 12.69
N MET A 10 -7.58 -6.40 13.07
CA MET A 10 -6.95 -7.28 12.10
C MET A 10 -7.98 -8.15 11.36
N ALA A 11 -8.99 -8.66 12.08
CA ALA A 11 -10.09 -9.39 11.46
C ALA A 11 -10.85 -8.52 10.45
N ALA A 12 -11.15 -7.27 10.79
CA ALA A 12 -11.84 -6.34 9.88
C ALA A 12 -11.04 -6.10 8.58
N ARG A 13 -9.71 -5.93 8.68
CA ARG A 13 -8.84 -5.78 7.50
C ARG A 13 -8.85 -7.03 6.62
N VAL A 14 -8.78 -8.21 7.21
CA VAL A 14 -8.81 -9.48 6.47
C VAL A 14 -10.14 -9.66 5.74
N THR A 15 -11.27 -9.36 6.38
CA THR A 15 -12.59 -9.43 5.74
C THR A 15 -12.68 -8.46 4.55
N GLN A 16 -12.28 -7.21 4.74
CA GLN A 16 -12.27 -6.21 3.66
C GLN A 16 -11.40 -6.65 2.48
N ALA A 17 -10.19 -7.17 2.76
CA ALA A 17 -9.29 -7.68 1.75
C ALA A 17 -9.91 -8.86 0.98
N GLN A 18 -10.52 -9.82 1.68
CA GLN A 18 -11.17 -10.98 1.07
C GLN A 18 -12.33 -10.59 0.15
N GLU A 19 -13.18 -9.65 0.58
CA GLU A 19 -14.26 -9.16 -0.26
C GLU A 19 -13.74 -8.45 -1.51
N CYS A 20 -12.71 -7.60 -1.37
CA CYS A 20 -12.07 -6.92 -2.49
C CYS A 20 -11.50 -7.92 -3.51
N LEU A 21 -10.77 -8.95 -3.06
CA LEU A 21 -10.23 -9.98 -3.96
C LEU A 21 -11.34 -10.77 -4.64
N THR A 22 -12.39 -11.14 -3.92
CA THR A 22 -13.51 -11.91 -4.47
C THR A 22 -14.23 -11.13 -5.55
N ARG A 23 -14.52 -9.83 -5.33
CA ARG A 23 -15.17 -8.97 -6.33
C ARG A 23 -14.29 -8.68 -7.54
N ALA A 24 -12.99 -8.53 -7.33
CA ALA A 24 -12.05 -8.23 -8.42
C ALA A 24 -11.69 -9.47 -9.26
N ARG A 25 -12.00 -10.68 -8.77
CA ARG A 25 -11.72 -11.93 -9.47
C ARG A 25 -12.45 -11.97 -10.81
N GLY A 26 -11.69 -12.12 -11.89
CA GLY A 26 -12.21 -12.10 -13.26
C GLY A 26 -12.29 -10.70 -13.89
N HIS A 27 -12.06 -9.64 -13.12
CA HIS A 27 -12.08 -8.24 -13.61
C HIS A 27 -10.72 -7.55 -13.57
N SER A 28 -9.82 -8.00 -12.68
CA SER A 28 -8.47 -7.44 -12.53
C SER A 28 -7.42 -8.55 -12.47
N GLU A 29 -6.27 -8.33 -13.12
CA GLU A 29 -5.09 -9.21 -12.96
C GLU A 29 -4.39 -9.01 -11.61
N TRP A 30 -4.42 -7.78 -11.10
CA TRP A 30 -3.78 -7.38 -9.85
C TRP A 30 -4.73 -6.49 -9.03
N VAL A 31 -4.69 -6.64 -7.71
CA VAL A 31 -5.49 -5.85 -6.74
C VAL A 31 -4.53 -5.24 -5.72
N ALA A 32 -4.54 -3.91 -5.59
CA ALA A 32 -3.76 -3.21 -4.59
C ALA A 32 -4.56 -3.06 -3.28
N LEU A 33 -4.00 -3.54 -2.18
CA LEU A 33 -4.46 -3.37 -0.81
C LEU A 33 -3.53 -2.36 -0.13
N ILE A 34 -3.82 -1.08 -0.33
CA ILE A 34 -3.04 0.09 0.12
C ILE A 34 -3.98 1.14 0.72
N ASP A 35 -3.44 2.09 1.48
CA ASP A 35 -4.22 3.23 1.94
C ASP A 35 -4.32 4.28 0.80
N VAL A 36 -5.41 5.05 0.74
CA VAL A 36 -5.67 5.98 -0.38
C VAL A 36 -4.69 7.17 -0.39
N ASP A 37 -4.14 7.50 0.78
CA ASP A 37 -3.14 8.53 1.00
C ASP A 37 -1.69 8.04 0.85
N ASP A 38 -1.48 6.76 0.54
CA ASP A 38 -0.15 6.20 0.27
C ASP A 38 0.35 6.60 -1.13
N ARG A 39 1.65 6.89 -1.25
CA ARG A 39 2.33 7.09 -2.54
C ARG A 39 3.24 5.91 -2.85
N LEU A 40 2.92 5.18 -3.92
CA LEU A 40 3.80 4.14 -4.44
C LEU A 40 4.87 4.75 -5.34
N THR A 41 6.14 4.46 -5.04
CA THR A 41 7.28 4.89 -5.85
C THR A 41 8.07 3.66 -6.26
N THR A 42 8.35 3.54 -7.56
CA THR A 42 9.19 2.46 -8.09
C THR A 42 10.66 2.86 -7.95
N THR A 43 11.52 1.92 -7.56
CA THR A 43 12.98 2.07 -7.64
C THR A 43 13.53 1.75 -9.02
N VAL A 44 12.69 1.18 -9.89
CA VAL A 44 12.99 0.86 -11.29
C VAL A 44 12.57 2.02 -12.21
N SER A 45 13.26 2.19 -13.34
CA SER A 45 12.97 3.21 -14.37
C SER A 45 11.69 2.94 -15.18
N LYS A 46 10.76 2.18 -14.62
CA LYS A 46 9.49 1.77 -15.22
C LYS A 46 8.33 2.15 -14.30
N THR A 47 7.15 2.34 -14.88
CA THR A 47 5.92 2.56 -14.10
C THR A 47 5.53 1.26 -13.39
N LEU A 48 4.76 1.38 -12.29
CA LEU A 48 4.23 0.21 -11.58
C LEU A 48 3.43 -0.71 -12.51
N ALA A 49 2.61 -0.14 -13.40
CA ALA A 49 1.83 -0.92 -14.36
C ALA A 49 2.71 -1.78 -15.27
N HIS A 50 3.81 -1.22 -15.78
CA HIS A 50 4.75 -1.96 -16.62
C HIS A 50 5.47 -3.05 -15.82
N TYR A 51 5.88 -2.76 -14.58
CA TYR A 51 6.46 -3.77 -13.69
C TYR A 51 5.51 -4.95 -13.47
N LEU A 52 4.22 -4.69 -13.21
CA LEU A 52 3.21 -5.73 -12.99
C LEU A 52 2.93 -6.57 -14.24
N GLN A 53 3.06 -6.00 -15.44
CA GLN A 53 2.89 -6.69 -16.71
C GLN A 53 4.08 -7.61 -17.04
N ASP A 54 5.28 -7.23 -16.61
CA ASP A 54 6.51 -7.99 -16.83
C ASP A 54 6.63 -9.25 -15.95
N ILE A 55 5.77 -9.40 -14.94
CA ILE A 55 5.77 -10.58 -14.07
C ILE A 55 5.21 -11.79 -14.84
N SER A 56 6.11 -12.54 -15.47
CA SER A 56 5.78 -13.77 -16.19
C SER A 56 5.77 -15.01 -15.30
N ASP A 57 6.45 -14.96 -14.15
CA ASP A 57 6.55 -16.06 -13.21
C ASP A 57 5.18 -16.39 -12.62
N GLN A 58 4.69 -17.59 -12.94
CA GLN A 58 3.37 -18.05 -12.49
C GLN A 58 3.33 -18.36 -10.99
N THR A 59 4.48 -18.52 -10.33
CA THR A 59 4.58 -18.77 -8.89
C THR A 59 4.38 -17.51 -8.04
N ILE A 60 4.56 -16.31 -8.62
CA ILE A 60 4.36 -15.05 -7.92
C ILE A 60 2.87 -14.71 -7.86
N ALA A 61 2.32 -14.70 -6.64
CA ALA A 61 0.92 -14.37 -6.37
C ALA A 61 0.74 -13.03 -5.65
N GLU A 62 1.82 -12.48 -5.10
CA GLU A 62 1.81 -11.32 -4.22
C GLU A 62 3.10 -10.51 -4.38
N ILE A 63 2.97 -9.19 -4.29
CA ILE A 63 4.07 -8.26 -4.09
C ILE A 63 3.84 -7.56 -2.75
N SER A 64 4.77 -7.72 -1.82
CA SER A 64 4.76 -6.97 -0.56
C SER A 64 5.55 -5.67 -0.71
N ILE A 65 4.93 -4.58 -0.27
CA ILE A 65 5.50 -3.23 -0.35
C ILE A 65 5.92 -2.83 1.06
N GLN A 66 7.20 -2.50 1.21
CA GLN A 66 7.72 -1.96 2.45
C GLN A 66 7.33 -0.49 2.57
N GLN A 67 6.75 -0.14 3.71
CA GLN A 67 6.32 1.22 3.96
C GLN A 67 7.48 2.09 4.42
N GLN A 68 7.60 3.28 3.84
CA GLN A 68 8.45 4.36 4.34
C GLN A 68 7.56 5.47 4.89
N TRP A 69 7.84 5.91 6.11
CA TRP A 69 7.07 6.99 6.72
C TRP A 69 7.60 8.35 6.28
N ILE A 70 6.70 9.33 6.31
CA ILE A 70 7.04 10.71 6.04
C ILE A 70 7.03 11.47 7.36
N LEU A 71 8.19 12.02 7.72
CA LEU A 71 8.35 12.86 8.90
C LEU A 71 8.42 14.31 8.43
N ARG A 72 7.40 15.09 8.80
CA ARG A 72 7.37 16.51 8.53
C ARG A 72 8.24 17.23 9.55
N ASN A 73 9.12 18.10 9.09
CA ASN A 73 9.97 18.94 9.93
C ASN A 73 9.61 20.43 9.86
N GLU A 74 8.69 20.82 8.96
CA GLU A 74 8.24 22.21 8.79
C GLU A 74 6.78 22.38 9.18
N THR A 75 6.39 23.63 9.47
CA THR A 75 5.00 24.00 9.69
C THR A 75 4.33 24.29 8.34
N LEU A 76 3.11 23.77 8.16
CA LEU A 76 2.33 24.01 6.94
C LEU A 76 1.96 25.49 6.78
N PRO A 77 1.79 25.99 5.54
CA PRO A 77 1.23 27.30 5.29
C PRO A 77 -0.13 27.46 5.96
N LYS A 78 -0.41 28.64 6.51
CA LYS A 78 -1.73 28.95 7.10
C LYS A 78 -2.86 28.92 6.06
N LYS A 79 -2.53 29.18 4.80
CA LYS A 79 -3.44 29.14 3.65
C LYS A 79 -2.64 28.86 2.39
N TYR A 80 -3.24 28.10 1.47
CA TYR A 80 -2.72 27.93 0.12
C TYR A 80 -3.22 29.05 -0.79
N VAL A 81 -2.33 29.71 -1.53
CA VAL A 81 -2.65 30.87 -2.38
C VAL A 81 -2.97 30.47 -3.82
N ASP A 82 -2.38 29.38 -4.32
CA ASP A 82 -2.57 28.88 -5.67
C ASP A 82 -2.30 27.37 -5.76
N LYS A 83 -2.51 26.80 -6.95
CA LYS A 83 -2.31 25.38 -7.22
C LYS A 83 -0.83 24.98 -7.12
N ASP A 84 0.09 25.86 -7.50
CA ASP A 84 1.52 25.57 -7.48
C ASP A 84 2.01 25.40 -6.03
N GLN A 85 1.50 26.22 -5.10
CA GLN A 85 1.75 26.06 -3.68
C GLN A 85 1.13 24.77 -3.14
N ILE A 86 -0.08 24.38 -3.56
CA ILE A 86 -0.65 23.08 -3.16
C ILE A 86 0.28 21.96 -3.61
N ASP A 87 0.72 22.02 -4.87
CA ASP A 87 1.61 21.05 -5.49
C ASP A 87 2.97 20.95 -4.79
N GLU A 88 3.54 22.09 -4.39
CA GLU A 88 4.79 22.18 -3.61
C GLU A 88 4.65 21.60 -2.20
N TRP A 89 3.47 21.75 -1.59
CA TRP A 89 3.21 21.37 -0.20
C TRP A 89 2.51 20.00 -0.06
N MET A 90 2.29 19.28 -1.16
CA MET A 90 1.82 17.89 -1.12
C MET A 90 2.80 17.03 -0.29
N PRO A 91 2.37 16.40 0.82
CA PRO A 91 3.28 15.76 1.76
C PRO A 91 4.19 14.70 1.15
N THR A 92 3.65 13.83 0.30
CA THR A 92 4.39 12.73 -0.36
C THR A 92 5.27 13.19 -1.50
N ARG A 93 5.15 14.45 -1.93
CA ARG A 93 6.03 15.08 -2.91
C ARG A 93 7.13 15.90 -2.25
N ARG A 94 6.78 16.71 -1.23
CA ARG A 94 7.73 17.55 -0.50
C ARG A 94 8.66 16.74 0.37
N TYR A 95 8.10 15.77 1.08
CA TYR A 95 8.84 14.91 1.98
C TYR A 95 8.94 13.54 1.32
N HIS A 96 10.12 13.28 0.79
CA HIS A 96 10.52 11.98 0.31
C HIS A 96 11.86 11.66 0.99
N ASN A 97 12.04 10.44 1.47
CA ASN A 97 13.28 10.02 2.11
C ASN A 97 13.61 10.67 3.49
N THR A 98 12.58 11.06 4.24
CA THR A 98 12.73 11.66 5.59
C THR A 98 12.82 10.64 6.73
N SER A 99 12.60 9.35 6.46
CA SER A 99 12.70 8.28 7.45
C SER A 99 13.32 7.02 6.85
N HIS A 100 13.67 6.06 7.70
CA HIS A 100 14.00 4.71 7.24
C HIS A 100 12.76 3.96 6.74
N VAL A 101 12.99 3.01 5.85
CA VAL A 101 11.99 2.02 5.44
C VAL A 101 11.74 1.07 6.61
N GLY A 102 10.47 0.74 6.88
CA GLY A 102 10.10 -0.19 7.95
C GLY A 102 10.64 -1.60 7.69
N PRO A 103 10.82 -2.42 8.75
CA PRO A 103 11.23 -3.81 8.58
C PRO A 103 10.16 -4.62 7.82
N PRO A 104 10.54 -5.73 7.16
CA PRO A 104 9.59 -6.59 6.46
C PRO A 104 8.40 -7.00 7.33
N GLY A 105 7.19 -6.93 6.76
CA GLY A 105 5.93 -7.26 7.44
C GLY A 105 5.34 -6.16 8.33
N TYR A 106 6.09 -5.07 8.61
CA TYR A 106 5.58 -3.97 9.42
C TYR A 106 4.75 -3.00 8.57
N ALA A 107 3.45 -2.90 8.87
CA ALA A 107 2.49 -2.09 8.11
C ALA A 107 2.55 -2.34 6.58
N ALA A 108 2.88 -3.58 6.21
CA ALA A 108 3.09 -3.94 4.82
C ALA A 108 1.80 -3.77 4.02
N LYS A 109 1.96 -3.26 2.80
CA LYS A 109 0.90 -3.18 1.81
C LYS A 109 1.13 -4.21 0.73
N TYR A 110 0.07 -4.57 0.00
CA TYR A 110 0.14 -5.72 -0.89
C TYR A 110 -0.48 -5.42 -2.25
N ILE A 111 0.13 -5.96 -3.31
CA ILE A 111 -0.50 -6.09 -4.61
C ILE A 111 -0.64 -7.58 -4.89
N ILE A 112 -1.87 -8.05 -5.02
CA ILE A 112 -2.20 -9.48 -5.04
C ILE A 112 -2.85 -9.85 -6.37
N ASN A 113 -2.48 -11.01 -6.91
CA ASN A 113 -3.18 -11.63 -8.02
C ASN A 113 -4.40 -12.41 -7.49
N PRO A 114 -5.65 -11.96 -7.75
CA PRO A 114 -6.85 -12.55 -7.17
C PRO A 114 -7.21 -13.93 -7.73
N LYS A 115 -6.55 -14.36 -8.82
CA LYS A 115 -6.71 -15.70 -9.40
C LYS A 115 -5.83 -16.73 -8.68
N LYS A 116 -4.69 -16.30 -8.14
CA LYS A 116 -3.71 -17.16 -7.47
C LYS A 116 -3.92 -17.25 -5.95
N VAL A 117 -4.56 -16.23 -5.36
CA VAL A 117 -4.89 -16.21 -3.93
C VAL A 117 -6.40 -16.43 -3.74
N PRO A 118 -6.84 -17.66 -3.40
CA PRO A 118 -8.25 -17.97 -3.27
C PRO A 118 -8.87 -17.33 -2.02
N ASN A 119 -8.12 -17.31 -0.92
CA ASN A 119 -8.53 -16.83 0.40
C ASN A 119 -7.37 -16.15 1.12
N ILE A 120 -7.67 -15.08 1.86
CA ILE A 120 -6.79 -14.45 2.86
C ILE A 120 -7.29 -14.86 4.26
N GLY A 121 -6.37 -15.22 5.14
CA GLY A 121 -6.69 -15.61 6.51
C GLY A 121 -5.60 -15.22 7.50
N ILE A 122 -5.94 -15.24 8.78
CA ILE A 122 -4.97 -15.11 9.86
C ILE A 122 -4.44 -16.50 10.17
N LEU A 123 -3.14 -16.72 9.93
CA LEU A 123 -2.48 -17.94 10.39
C LEU A 123 -2.42 -17.91 11.92
N LYS A 124 -3.01 -18.93 12.55
CA LYS A 124 -2.82 -19.18 13.98
C LYS A 124 -1.58 -20.05 14.11
N ASN A 125 -0.51 -19.48 14.65
CA ASN A 125 0.63 -20.26 15.15
C ASN A 125 0.34 -20.72 16.58
#